data_AF-A0A2L0IDY1-F1
#
_entry.id   AF-A0A2L0IDY1-F1
#
_cell.length_a   1.000
_cell.length_b   1.000
_cell.length_c   1.000
_cell.angle_alpha   90.00
_cell.angle_beta   90.00
_cell.angle_gamma   90.00
#
_symmetry.space_group_name_H-M   'P 1'
#
loop_
_entity.id
_entity.type
_entity.pdbx_description
1 polymer ?
#
loop_
_entity_poly.entity_id
_entity_poly.type
_entity_poly.pdbx_seq_one_letter_code
_entity_poly.pdbx_strand_id
1 'polypeptide(L)' 'MVMKIRCTACGSKRFRYTTGDREGKSHHGAVCAYCFKPFTAQDVLPTTELDPITRCLIGQRSTG' A
#
# COMPACT_ATOMS: atom_id res chain seq x y z
N MET A 1 -5.53 3.10 -13.54
CA MET A 1 -4.62 2.54 -12.52
C MET A 1 -5.37 1.50 -11.70
N VAL A 2 -4.83 0.28 -11.55
CA VAL A 2 -5.37 -0.73 -10.62
C VAL A 2 -4.39 -0.84 -9.46
N MET A 3 -4.74 -0.32 -8.29
CA MET A 3 -3.94 -0.54 -7.07
C MET A 3 -3.99 -2.04 -6.72
N LYS A 4 -2.83 -2.65 -6.54
CA LYS A 4 -2.71 -4.06 -6.13
C LYS A 4 -1.99 -4.09 -4.79
N ILE A 5 -2.74 -4.33 -3.72
CA ILE A 5 -2.17 -4.51 -2.38
C ILE A 5 -1.16 -5.67 -2.41
N ARG A 6 0.06 -5.43 -1.93
CA ARG A 6 1.10 -6.45 -1.82
C ARG A 6 1.93 -6.22 -0.58
N CYS A 7 2.04 -7.25 0.25
CA CYS A 7 2.87 -7.20 1.45
C CYS A 7 4.35 -7.06 1.06
N THR A 8 4.99 -5.98 1.48
CA THR A 8 6.42 -5.71 1.24
C THR A 8 7.34 -6.64 2.04
N ALA A 9 6.83 -7.29 3.10
CA ALA A 9 7.63 -8.23 3.91
C ALA A 9 7.68 -9.64 3.33
N CYS A 10 6.58 -10.14 2.75
CA CYS A 10 6.49 -11.54 2.27
C CYS A 10 5.96 -11.69 0.83
N GLY A 11 5.62 -10.59 0.16
CA GLY A 11 5.12 -10.59 -1.21
C GLY A 11 3.68 -11.07 -1.41
N SER A 12 3.00 -11.49 -0.34
CA SER A 12 1.60 -11.96 -0.39
C SER A 12 0.65 -10.87 -0.88
N LYS A 13 -0.33 -11.26 -1.70
CA LYS A 13 -1.43 -10.41 -2.19
C LYS A 13 -2.72 -10.61 -1.39
N ARG A 14 -2.69 -11.47 -0.36
CA ARG A 14 -3.85 -11.81 0.48
C ARG A 14 -3.82 -11.00 1.77
N PHE A 15 -4.97 -10.50 2.19
CA PHE A 15 -5.14 -9.72 3.41
C PHE A 15 -6.33 -10.22 4.23
N ARG A 16 -6.31 -9.92 5.54
CA ARG A 16 -7.43 -10.10 6.46
C ARG A 16 -7.65 -8.83 7.26
N TYR A 17 -8.90 -8.50 7.57
CA TYR A 17 -9.20 -7.39 8.47
C TYR A 17 -9.13 -7.86 9.91
N THR A 18 -8.41 -7.12 10.74
CA THR A 18 -8.38 -7.28 12.19
C THR A 18 -9.27 -6.19 12.78
N THR A 19 -10.32 -6.61 13.49
CA THR A 19 -11.06 -5.74 14.39
C THR A 19 -10.27 -5.68 15.68
N GLY A 20 -9.72 -4.50 16.02
CA GLY A 20 -9.02 -4.32 17.28
C GLY A 20 -9.94 -4.64 18.47
N ASP A 21 -9.41 -5.29 19.49
CA ASP A 21 -10.12 -5.52 20.74
C ASP A 21 -10.42 -4.17 21.43
N ARG A 22 -11.53 -4.10 22.20
CA ARG A 22 -11.98 -2.91 22.93
C ARG A 22 -10.91 -2.26 23.84
N GLU A 23 -9.80 -2.94 24.12
CA GLU A 23 -8.67 -2.45 24.93
C GLU A 23 -7.54 -1.76 24.14
N GLY A 24 -7.64 -1.59 22.81
CA GLY A 24 -6.68 -0.78 22.04
C GLY A 24 -5.27 -1.38 21.90
N LYS A 25 -5.06 -2.64 22.30
CA LYS A 25 -3.77 -3.35 22.19
C LYS A 25 -3.58 -4.09 20.87
N SER A 26 -4.65 -4.28 20.10
CA SER A 26 -4.67 -5.04 18.85
C SER A 26 -4.88 -4.09 17.67
N HIS A 27 -3.98 -4.12 16.67
CA HIS A 27 -4.09 -3.30 15.45
C HIS A 27 -5.49 -3.41 14.82
N HIS A 28 -6.13 -2.27 14.55
CA HIS A 28 -7.41 -2.21 13.86
C HIS A 28 -7.17 -1.86 12.38
N GLY A 29 -7.40 -2.81 11.47
CA GLY A 29 -7.19 -2.57 10.04
C GLY A 29 -6.82 -3.82 9.25
N ALA A 30 -6.25 -3.66 8.06
CA ALA A 30 -5.84 -4.80 7.24
C ALA A 30 -4.43 -5.29 7.63
N VAL A 31 -4.27 -6.61 7.73
CA VAL A 31 -2.97 -7.27 7.92
C VAL A 31 -2.74 -8.32 6.85
N CYS A 32 -1.48 -8.65 6.59
CA CYS A 32 -1.11 -9.72 5.68
C CYS A 32 -1.68 -11.07 6.16
N ALA A 33 -2.34 -11.82 5.27
CA ALA A 33 -2.90 -13.12 5.62
C ALA A 33 -1.84 -14.21 5.86
N TYR A 34 -0.57 -13.97 5.49
CA TYR A 34 0.53 -14.92 5.63
C TYR A 34 1.44 -14.60 6.82
N CYS A 35 2.01 -13.39 6.86
CA CYS A 35 2.97 -13.01 7.91
C CYS A 35 2.36 -12.15 9.02
N PHE A 36 1.06 -11.84 8.96
CA PHE A 36 0.33 -11.01 9.94
C PHE A 36 0.87 -9.60 10.17
N LYS A 37 1.84 -9.16 9.37
CA LYS A 37 2.31 -7.77 9.33
C LYS A 37 1.13 -6.84 9.04
N PRO A 38 0.93 -5.78 9.83
CA PRO A 38 0.04 -4.67 9.47
C PRO A 38 0.43 -4.06 8.13
N PHE A 39 -0.55 -3.76 7.27
CA PHE A 39 -0.29 -3.05 6.03
C PHE A 39 0.00 -1.58 6.30
N THR A 40 1.03 -1.04 5.64
CA THR A 40 1.35 0.39 5.62
C THR A 40 1.01 0.96 4.24
N ALA A 41 1.08 2.29 4.08
CA ALA A 41 0.84 2.94 2.79
C ALA A 41 1.70 2.32 1.67
N GLN A 42 2.94 1.94 1.95
CA GLN A 42 3.84 1.34 0.97
C GLN A 42 3.35 0.00 0.41
N ASP A 43 2.56 -0.75 1.17
CA ASP A 43 1.97 -2.01 0.71
C ASP A 43 0.76 -1.79 -0.22
N VAL A 44 0.20 -0.58 -0.24
CA VAL A 44 -0.99 -0.18 -1.01
C VAL A 44 -0.61 0.68 -2.21
N LEU A 45 0.51 1.41 -2.11
CA LEU A 45 0.98 2.28 -3.17
C LEU A 45 1.41 1.44 -4.38
N PRO A 46 1.00 1.85 -5.59
CA PRO A 46 1.52 1.25 -6.81
C PRO A 46 3.02 1.48 -6.85
N THR A 47 3.82 0.43 -6.70
CA THR A 47 5.28 0.47 -6.93
C THR A 47 5.64 0.64 -8.40
N THR A 48 4.65 0.79 -9.29
CA THR A 48 4.90 1.18 -10.67
C THR A 48 5.51 2.57 -10.65
N GLU A 49 6.71 2.67 -11.23
CA GLU A 49 7.27 3.90 -11.77
C GLU A 49 6.15 4.79 -12.30
N LEU A 50 6.18 6.09 -11.94
CA LEU A 50 5.22 7.08 -12.42
C LEU A 50 4.95 6.83 -13.90
N ASP A 51 3.68 6.77 -14.27
CA ASP A 51 3.30 6.60 -15.67
C ASP A 51 4.06 7.65 -16.52
N PRO A 52 4.63 7.28 -17.68
CA PRO A 52 5.46 8.17 -18.49
C PRO A 52 4.78 9.52 -18.80
N ILE A 53 3.44 9.54 -18.90
CA ILE A 53 2.65 10.75 -19.09
C ILE A 53 2.71 11.62 -17.84
N THR A 54 2.56 11.02 -16.65
CA THR A 54 2.69 11.73 -15.37
C THR A 54 4.09 12.34 -15.23
N ARG A 55 5.14 11.61 -15.63
CA ARG A 55 6.53 12.11 -15.63
C ARG A 55 6.71 13.30 -16.58
N CYS A 56 6.12 13.24 -17.77
CA CYS A 56 6.17 14.32 -18.75
C CYS A 56 5.45 15.59 -18.23
N LEU A 57 4.24 15.43 -17.69
CA LEU A 57 3.43 16.54 -17.18
C LEU A 57 4.10 17.26 -15.99
N ILE A 58 4.81 16.54 -15.12
CA ILE A 58 5.58 17.15 -14.02
C ILE A 58 6.76 17.97 -14.57
N GLY A 59 7.49 17.43 -15.55
CA GLY A 59 8.63 18.12 -16.17
C GLY A 59 8.25 19.44 -16.84
N GLN A 60 7.09 19.50 -17.51
CA GLN A 60 6.60 20.72 -18.16
C GLN A 60 6.21 21.82 -17.15
N ARG A 61 5.88 21.44 -15.92
CA ARG A 61 5.43 22.36 -14.86
C ARG A 61 6.60 23.02 -14.14
N SER A 62 7.82 22.51 -14.30
CA SER A 62 9.06 23.05 -13.72
C SER A 62 9.76 24.08 -14.62
N THR A 63 9.29 24.24 -15.86
CA THR A 63 9.86 25.16 -16.86
C THR A 63 8.96 26.36 -17.15
N GLY A 64 7.98 26.63 -16.30
CA GLY A 64 7.06 27.77 -16.39
C GLY A 64 7.41 28.87 -15.40
#